data_AF-A0A3D3EMG5-F1
#
_entry.id   AF-A0A3D3EMG5-F1
#
_cell.length_a   1.000
_cell.length_b   1.000
_cell.length_c   1.000
_cell.angle_alpha   90.00
_cell.angle_beta   90.00
_cell.angle_gamma   90.00
#
_symmetry.space_group_name_H-M   'P 1'
#
loop_
_entity.id
_entity.type
_entity.pdbx_description
1 polymer ?
#
loop_
_entity_poly.entity_id
_entity_poly.type
_entity_poly.pdbx_seq_one_letter_code
_entity_poly.pdbx_strand_id
1 'polypeptide(L)'
;MIEIYKKYHFGDMTAIYLHDKNTKLLGLTLLPTALEDKFCIKGRWNVESLVQVKAVGDPYPDGFSHGHTMRNSRTTRNLFFKEQLVEEKDN
;
A
#
# COMPACT_ATOMS: atom_id res chain seq x y z
N MET A 1 -2.13 9.53 10.16
CA MET A 1 -2.21 10.61 9.15
C MET A 1 -1.65 10.01 7.88
N ILE A 2 -2.37 10.12 6.77
CA ILE A 2 -1.94 9.56 5.48
C ILE A 2 -1.17 10.62 4.70
N GLU A 3 0.01 10.26 4.19
CA GLU A 3 0.85 11.09 3.34
C GLU A 3 1.24 10.35 2.05
N ILE A 4 1.61 11.10 1.01
CA ILE A 4 2.28 10.51 -0.16
C ILE A 4 3.72 10.25 0.23
N TYR A 5 4.11 8.97 0.23
CA TYR A 5 5.48 8.56 0.47
C TYR A 5 6.35 8.74 -0.78
N LYS A 6 5.87 8.25 -1.93
CA LYS A 6 6.59 8.34 -3.20
C LYS A 6 5.64 8.25 -4.38
N LYS A 7 6.06 8.79 -5.52
CA LYS A 7 5.32 8.75 -6.78
C LYS A 7 6.25 8.32 -7.90
N TYR A 8 5.73 7.50 -8.80
CA TYR A 8 6.43 7.06 -10.00
C TYR A 8 5.48 7.11 -11.19
N HIS A 9 6.00 7.50 -12.35
CA HIS A 9 5.27 7.53 -13.61
C HIS A 9 5.74 6.38 -14.51
N PHE A 10 4.78 5.59 -14.99
CA PHE A 10 5.01 4.45 -15.87
C PHE A 10 4.12 4.60 -17.11
N GLY A 11 4.66 5.24 -18.15
CA GLY A 11 3.89 5.54 -19.36
C GLY A 11 2.71 6.47 -19.04
N ASP A 12 1.49 5.97 -19.26
CA ASP A 12 0.23 6.67 -19.00
C ASP A 12 -0.36 6.42 -17.61
N MET A 13 0.38 5.75 -16.71
CA MET A 13 -0.03 5.44 -15.35
C MET A 13 0.85 6.11 -14.29
N THR A 14 0.24 6.62 -13.23
CA THR A 14 0.92 7.11 -12.02
C THR A 14 0.71 6.11 -10.88
N ALA A 15 1.80 5.64 -10.30
CA ALA A 15 1.84 4.86 -9.07
C ALA A 15 2.15 5.78 -7.88
N ILE A 16 1.23 5.87 -6.93
CA ILE A 16 1.34 6.69 -5.72
C ILE A 16 1.41 5.77 -4.50
N TYR A 17 2.56 5.76 -3.82
CA TYR A 17 2.73 5.09 -2.55
C TYR A 17 2.23 5.98 -1.42
N LEU A 18 1.37 5.43 -0.57
CA LEU A 18 0.73 6.13 0.53
C LEU A 18 1.18 5.52 1.85
N HIS A 19 1.65 6.36 2.77
CA HIS A 19 2.04 5.92 4.10
C HIS A 19 1.03 6.45 5.12
N ASP A 20 0.33 5.56 5.80
CA ASP A 20 -0.43 5.94 6.98
C ASP A 20 0.47 5.86 8.22
N LYS A 21 0.85 7.00 8.79
CA LYS A 21 1.67 7.08 10.00
C LYS A 21 1.01 6.45 11.23
N ASN A 22 -0.32 6.33 11.26
CA ASN A 22 -1.03 5.77 12.40
C ASN A 22 -0.92 4.24 12.42
N THR A 23 -1.19 3.60 11.28
CA THR A 23 -1.12 2.15 11.13
C THR A 23 0.27 1.65 10.72
N LYS A 24 1.17 2.55 10.29
CA LYS A 24 2.50 2.28 9.72
C LYS A 24 2.48 1.42 8.46
N LEU A 25 1.31 1.35 7.81
CA LEU A 25 1.12 0.61 6.57
C LEU A 25 1.48 1.50 5.38
N LEU A 26 2.06 0.86 4.37
CA LEU A 26 2.29 1.45 3.06
C LEU A 26 1.34 0.79 2.06
N GLY A 27 0.55 1.60 1.37
CA GLY A 27 -0.35 1.16 0.30
C GLY A 27 0.04 1.75 -1.04
N LEU A 28 -0.65 1.31 -2.09
CA LEU A 28 -0.43 1.76 -3.47
C LEU A 28 -1.77 2.16 -4.09
N THR A 29 -1.79 3.36 -4.65
CA THR A 29 -2.83 3.80 -5.58
C THR A 29 -2.24 3.84 -6.97
N LEU A 30 -2.94 3.21 -7.91
CA LEU A 30 -2.62 3.28 -9.33
C LEU A 30 -3.74 4.04 -10.05
N LEU A 31 -3.39 5.02 -10.88
CA LEU A 31 -4.35 5.77 -11.68
C LEU A 31 -3.74 6.17 -13.03
N PRO A 32 -4.57 6.43 -14.05
CA PRO A 32 -4.10 7.08 -15.26
C PRO A 32 -3.50 8.45 -14.93
N THR A 33 -2.31 8.75 -15.46
CA THR A 33 -1.57 10.00 -15.23
C THR A 33 -2.43 11.23 -15.54
N ALA A 34 -3.28 11.14 -16.58
CA ALA A 34 -4.21 12.21 -16.96
C ALA A 34 -5.25 12.57 -15.89
N LEU A 35 -5.41 11.74 -14.85
CA LEU A 35 -6.36 11.94 -13.75
C LEU A 35 -5.66 12.32 -12.43
N GLU A 36 -4.36 12.58 -12.45
CA GLU A 36 -3.57 12.86 -11.25
C GLU A 36 -4.06 14.09 -10.48
N ASP A 37 -4.52 15.12 -11.17
CA ASP A 37 -5.08 16.33 -10.54
C ASP A 37 -6.38 16.07 -9.77
N LYS A 38 -7.04 14.93 -10.03
CA LYS A 38 -8.25 14.49 -9.31
C LYS A 38 -7.93 13.60 -8.12
N PHE A 39 -6.67 13.18 -7.95
CA PHE A 39 -6.28 12.33 -6.83
C PHE A 39 -6.37 13.10 -5.51
N CYS A 40 -7.01 12.49 -4.50
CA CYS A 40 -7.15 13.09 -3.19
C CYS A 40 -6.90 12.05 -2.09
N ILE A 41 -6.08 12.44 -1.11
CA ILE A 41 -5.78 11.61 0.07
C ILE A 41 -6.92 11.68 1.10
N LYS A 42 -7.74 12.75 1.06
CA LYS A 42 -8.86 12.95 1.99
C LYS A 42 -10.05 12.11 1.51
N GLY A 43 -10.36 11.04 2.25
CA GLY A 43 -11.51 10.19 1.97
C GLY A 43 -11.81 9.21 3.11
N ARG A 44 -12.91 8.47 2.97
CA ARG A 44 -13.29 7.40 3.90
C ARG A 44 -12.79 6.04 3.39
N TRP A 45 -11.47 5.85 3.44
CA TRP A 45 -10.82 4.60 3.07
C TRP A 45 -9.58 4.37 3.93
N ASN A 46 -9.19 3.12 4.07
CA ASN A 46 -8.01 2.72 4.83
C ASN A 46 -6.83 2.48 3.88
N VAL A 47 -5.62 2.85 4.30
CA VAL A 47 -4.40 2.37 3.64
C VAL A 47 -4.25 0.89 3.96
N GLU A 48 -4.22 0.07 2.92
CA GLU A 48 -4.00 -1.37 3.05
C GLU A 48 -2.56 -1.74 2.69
N SER A 49 -2.07 -2.85 3.25
CA SER A 49 -0.69 -3.29 3.05
C SER A 49 -0.41 -3.61 1.58
N LEU A 50 0.70 -3.10 1.06
CA LEU A 50 1.22 -3.42 -0.26
C LEU A 50 1.58 -4.91 -0.41
N VAL A 51 1.98 -5.55 0.70
CA VAL A 51 2.43 -6.93 0.71
C VAL A 51 1.29 -7.81 1.17
N GLN A 52 1.06 -8.91 0.46
CA GLN A 52 0.14 -9.96 0.90
C GLN A 52 0.93 -11.20 1.28
N VAL A 53 0.69 -11.73 2.47
CA VAL A 53 1.33 -12.95 2.96
C VAL A 53 0.30 -14.01 3.29
N LYS A 54 0.57 -15.23 2.84
CA LYS A 54 -0.14 -16.44 3.28
C LYS A 54 0.83 -17.31 4.06
N ALA A 55 0.70 -17.29 5.38
CA ALA A 55 1.36 -18.27 6.24
C ALA A 55 0.32 -19.32 6.69
N VAL A 56 0.68 -20.60 6.60
CA VAL A 56 -0.19 -21.70 7.04
C VAL A 56 -0.37 -21.59 8.56
N GLY A 57 -1.61 -21.64 9.04
CA GLY A 57 -1.93 -21.45 10.45
C GLY A 57 -2.09 -20.00 10.90
N ASP A 58 -1.86 -19.01 10.02
CA ASP A 58 -2.14 -17.60 10.31
C ASP A 58 -3.66 -17.38 10.43
N PRO A 59 -4.15 -16.71 11.48
CA PRO A 59 -5.56 -16.39 11.62
C PRO A 59 -6.09 -15.66 10.38
N TYR A 60 -7.22 -16.16 9.90
CA TYR A 60 -8.03 -15.53 8.88
C TYR A 60 -8.96 -14.53 9.58
N PRO A 61 -9.33 -13.42 8.94
CA PRO A 61 -10.46 -12.63 9.41
C PRO A 61 -11.70 -13.52 9.48
N ASP A 62 -12.51 -13.36 10.53
CA ASP A 62 -13.80 -14.01 10.61
C ASP A 62 -14.72 -13.47 9.49
N GLY A 63 -14.94 -14.29 8.46
CA GLY A 63 -15.88 -14.03 7.37
C GLY A 63 -15.28 -13.40 6.09
N PHE A 64 -16.15 -13.21 5.09
CA PHE A 64 -15.85 -12.60 3.77
C PHE A 64 -15.59 -11.07 3.83
N SER A 65 -15.10 -10.54 4.97
CA SER A 65 -14.67 -9.14 5.08
C SER A 65 -13.25 -8.98 4.53
N HIS A 66 -13.07 -9.33 3.26
CA HIS A 66 -11.92 -8.86 2.52
C HIS A 66 -12.07 -7.34 2.47
N GLY A 67 -11.13 -6.59 3.05
CA GLY A 67 -11.06 -5.15 2.86
C GLY A 67 -10.97 -4.78 1.37
N HIS A 68 -10.52 -3.58 1.07
CA HIS A 68 -10.32 -3.17 -0.32
C HIS A 68 -9.31 -4.08 -1.07
N THR A 69 -8.50 -4.88 -0.36
CA THR A 69 -7.56 -5.87 -0.91
C THR A 69 -7.90 -7.32 -0.56
N MET A 70 -7.31 -8.24 -1.35
CA MET A 70 -7.61 -9.68 -1.32
C MET A 70 -7.11 -10.45 -0.08
N ARG A 71 -6.23 -9.89 0.78
CA ARG A 71 -5.69 -10.62 1.95
C ARG A 71 -5.49 -9.75 3.19
N ASN A 72 -6.18 -10.09 4.27
CA ASN A 72 -6.21 -9.36 5.53
C ASN A 72 -5.74 -10.19 6.74
N SER A 73 -4.71 -11.03 6.56
CA SER A 73 -4.22 -11.91 7.63
C SER A 73 -3.47 -11.15 8.73
N ARG A 74 -3.33 -11.74 9.92
CA ARG A 74 -2.64 -11.07 11.04
C ARG A 74 -1.16 -10.86 10.74
N THR A 75 -0.50 -11.81 10.07
CA THR A 75 0.88 -11.60 9.61
C THR A 75 0.97 -10.41 8.66
N THR A 76 0.08 -10.32 7.67
CA THR A 76 0.06 -9.20 6.72
C THR A 76 -0.13 -7.85 7.41
N ARG A 77 -1.00 -7.77 8.44
CA ARG A 77 -1.25 -6.55 9.22
C ARG A 77 -0.09 -6.13 10.13
N ASN A 78 0.80 -7.06 10.46
CA ASN A 78 1.97 -6.80 11.32
C ASN A 78 3.24 -6.48 10.53
N LEU A 79 3.19 -6.50 9.19
CA LEU A 79 4.29 -6.05 8.34
C LEU A 79 4.18 -4.55 8.13
N PHE A 80 5.08 -3.82 8.79
CA PHE A 80 5.14 -2.37 8.70
C PHE A 80 6.25 -1.92 7.76
N PHE A 81 6.02 -0.79 7.10
CA PHE A 81 7.05 -0.17 6.30
C PHE A 81 8.16 0.36 7.21
N LYS A 82 9.41 -0.05 6.94
CA LYS A 82 10.60 0.42 7.66
C LYS A 82 11.31 1.51 6.87
N GLU A 83 11.87 1.16 5.72
CA GLU A 83 12.65 2.04 4.86
C GLU A 83 12.75 1.48 3.43
N GLN A 84 13.12 2.34 2.48
CA GLN A 84 13.47 1.97 1.10
C GLN A 84 14.90 2.46 0.85
N LEU A 85 15.79 1.56 0.44
CA LEU A 85 17.19 1.84 0.13
C LEU A 85 17.45 1.58 -1.36
N VAL A 86 18.38 2.35 -1.96
CA VAL A 86 18.87 2.12 -3.32
C VAL A 86 20.30 1.61 -3.18
N GLU A 87 20.59 0.46 -3.79
CA GLU A 87 21.94 -0.10 -3.88
C GLU A 87 22.43 0.06 -5.32
N GLU A 88 23.49 0.83 -5.51
CA GLU A 88 24.20 0.93 -6.79
C GLU A 88 25.28 -0.14 -6.82
N LYS A 89 25.22 -1.03 -7.81
CA LYS A 89 26.29 -1.99 -8.07
C LYS A 89 27.11 -1.46 -9.22
N ASP A 90 28.38 -1.13 -8.94
CA ASP A 90 29.38 -0.92 -9.98
C ASP A 90 29.51 -2.23 -10.76
N ASN A 91 29.17 -2.18 -12.06
CA ASN A 91 29.42 -3.27 -13.00
C ASN A 91 30.90 -3.32 -13.38
#